data_AF-A0AA38UW44-F1
#
_entry.id   AF-A0AA38UW44-F1
#
_cell.length_a   1.000
_cell.length_b   1.000
_cell.length_c   1.000
_cell.angle_alpha   90.00
_cell.angle_beta   90.00
_cell.angle_gamma   90.00
#
_symmetry.space_group_name_H-M   'P 1'
#
loop_
_entity.id
_entity.type
_entity.pdbx_description
1 polymer ?
#
loop_
_entity_poly.entity_id
_entity_poly.type
_entity_poly.pdbx_seq_one_letter_code
_entity_poly.pdbx_strand_id
1 'polypeptide(L)'
;MLLITSIFILLSIFLQAVTAQDWYTVEWDATEFVSMSGDMIVPDLPTPGGTPYVWPGVQSGDGVLQAVLDGSSGVWWIGDGFYGTPSLPWGNGFNVSPGETVHFTFTSSGTTWTCTLSSGSQSASTTLDITGNTMNRAIFAVELYDVDFNFGPITYKNIEITATTAASGWCGSIPHLGTYPYTVTGNVASGNTCTVSQIVQSSAD
;
A
#
# COMPACT_ATOMS: atom_id res chain seq x y z
N MET A 1 -57.17 -26.47 34.68
CA MET A 1 -57.16 -26.16 33.23
C MET A 1 -55.98 -25.24 33.00
N LEU A 2 -54.92 -25.79 32.41
CA LEU A 2 -53.62 -25.14 32.15
C LEU A 2 -53.77 -24.17 30.96
N LEU A 3 -53.21 -22.96 31.05
CA LEU A 3 -52.77 -22.23 29.86
C LEU A 3 -51.32 -21.78 30.11
N ILE A 4 -50.40 -22.42 29.40
CA ILE A 4 -48.99 -22.04 29.29
C ILE A 4 -48.90 -21.08 28.11
N THR A 5 -48.57 -19.82 28.37
CA THR A 5 -48.20 -18.83 27.36
C THR A 5 -46.71 -19.00 27.03
N SER A 6 -46.41 -19.56 25.86
CA SER A 6 -45.04 -19.67 25.34
C SER A 6 -44.59 -18.34 24.73
N ILE A 7 -43.54 -17.75 25.30
CA ILE A 7 -42.77 -16.65 24.70
C ILE A 7 -41.68 -17.27 23.83
N PHE A 8 -41.77 -17.10 22.51
CA PHE A 8 -40.65 -17.39 21.59
C PHE A 8 -39.76 -16.15 21.49
N ILE A 9 -38.55 -16.21 22.06
CA ILE A 9 -37.48 -15.25 21.81
C ILE A 9 -36.69 -15.77 20.60
N LEU A 10 -36.81 -15.11 19.45
CA LEU A 10 -35.95 -15.34 18.30
C LEU A 10 -34.61 -14.61 18.55
N LEU A 11 -33.56 -15.36 18.86
CA LEU A 11 -32.21 -14.85 19.00
C LEU A 11 -31.56 -14.81 17.61
N SER A 12 -31.65 -13.69 16.91
CA SER A 12 -30.93 -13.47 15.64
C SER A 12 -29.46 -13.18 15.96
N ILE A 13 -28.61 -14.19 15.80
CA ILE A 13 -27.16 -14.06 15.90
C ILE A 13 -26.66 -13.42 14.60
N PHE A 14 -26.30 -12.13 14.66
CA PHE A 14 -25.55 -11.47 13.58
C PHE A 14 -24.11 -11.99 13.63
N LEU A 15 -23.79 -12.98 12.80
CA LEU A 15 -22.42 -13.36 12.49
C LEU A 15 -21.87 -12.33 11.49
N GLN A 16 -21.02 -11.42 11.95
CA GLN A 16 -20.18 -10.63 11.05
C GLN A 16 -19.11 -11.57 10.50
N ALA A 17 -19.13 -11.82 9.18
CA ALA A 17 -18.04 -12.52 8.52
C ALA A 17 -16.81 -11.61 8.55
N VAL A 18 -15.75 -12.06 9.21
CA VAL A 18 -14.42 -11.45 9.08
C VAL A 18 -13.83 -12.03 7.81
N THR A 19 -13.52 -11.17 6.85
CA THR A 19 -12.95 -11.57 5.57
C THR A 19 -11.45 -11.70 5.75
N ALA A 20 -10.89 -12.84 5.31
CA ALA A 20 -9.46 -13.06 5.40
C ALA A 20 -8.78 -12.18 4.36
N GLN A 21 -7.67 -11.57 4.76
CA GLN A 21 -6.92 -10.69 3.91
C GLN A 21 -5.72 -11.43 3.32
N ASP A 22 -5.58 -11.37 2.01
CA ASP A 22 -4.40 -11.87 1.32
C ASP A 22 -3.42 -10.72 1.06
N TRP A 23 -2.14 -11.00 1.33
CA TRP A 23 -1.04 -10.04 1.24
C TRP A 23 0.06 -10.56 0.33
N TYR A 24 0.47 -9.73 -0.62
CA TYR A 24 1.61 -9.97 -1.49
C TYR A 24 2.52 -8.74 -1.45
N THR A 25 3.71 -8.86 -0.87
CA THR A 25 4.57 -7.69 -0.59
C THR A 25 5.99 -7.84 -1.10
N VAL A 26 6.59 -6.73 -1.52
CA VAL A 26 8.04 -6.59 -1.70
C VAL A 26 8.51 -5.47 -0.78
N GLU A 27 9.53 -5.74 0.03
CA GLU A 27 9.91 -4.88 1.16
C GLU A 27 11.40 -4.54 1.20
N TRP A 28 11.72 -3.49 1.95
CA TRP A 28 13.07 -3.14 2.41
C TRP A 28 12.98 -2.65 3.84
N ASP A 29 13.94 -3.05 4.68
CA ASP A 29 14.07 -2.57 6.06
C ASP A 29 15.36 -1.77 6.24
N ALA A 30 15.28 -0.64 6.93
CA ALA A 30 16.44 0.16 7.34
C ALA A 30 16.18 0.77 8.72
N THR A 31 17.18 1.43 9.31
CA THR A 31 16.98 2.09 10.61
C THR A 31 15.88 3.15 10.56
N GLU A 32 15.90 3.98 9.51
CA GLU A 32 14.90 5.01 9.26
C GLU A 32 14.97 5.43 7.78
N PHE A 33 13.83 5.41 7.10
CA PHE A 33 13.62 5.97 5.78
C PHE A 33 13.16 7.42 5.88
N VAL A 34 13.71 8.26 5.02
CA VAL A 34 13.45 9.71 4.99
C VAL A 34 12.81 10.16 3.68
N SER A 35 12.90 9.35 2.63
CA SER A 35 12.15 9.56 1.40
C SER A 35 11.94 8.26 0.64
N MET A 36 10.87 8.22 -0.16
CA MET A 36 10.57 7.16 -1.10
C MET A 36 9.83 7.74 -2.30
N SER A 37 10.18 7.35 -3.51
CA SER A 37 9.51 7.76 -4.74
C SER A 37 9.53 6.67 -5.79
N GLY A 38 8.71 6.84 -6.82
CA GLY A 38 8.73 5.99 -8.00
C GLY A 38 7.48 6.17 -8.85
N ASP A 39 7.31 5.24 -9.78
CA ASP A 39 6.21 5.19 -10.72
C ASP A 39 5.41 3.90 -10.49
N MET A 40 4.10 3.99 -10.33
CA MET A 40 3.18 2.85 -10.38
C MET A 40 2.49 2.83 -11.75
N ILE A 41 2.55 1.70 -12.44
CA ILE A 41 1.70 1.45 -13.61
C ILE A 41 0.37 0.91 -13.11
N VAL A 42 -0.72 1.64 -13.39
CA VAL A 42 -2.07 1.26 -12.95
C VAL A 42 -2.43 -0.07 -13.61
N PRO A 43 -2.74 -1.13 -12.84
CA PRO A 43 -3.07 -2.45 -13.37
C PRO A 43 -4.48 -2.47 -13.98
N ASP A 44 -4.86 -3.61 -14.55
CA ASP A 44 -6.26 -3.87 -14.90
C ASP A 44 -7.11 -3.94 -13.61
N LEU A 45 -8.44 -3.92 -13.75
CA LEU A 45 -9.35 -4.13 -12.63
C LEU A 45 -9.59 -5.64 -12.42
N PRO A 46 -9.72 -6.12 -11.17
CA PRO A 46 -10.09 -7.50 -10.91
C PRO A 46 -11.53 -7.80 -11.27
N THR A 47 -11.83 -9.10 -11.23
CA THR A 47 -13.22 -9.57 -11.26
C THR A 47 -13.99 -8.93 -10.09
N PRO A 48 -15.18 -8.33 -10.34
CA PRO A 48 -15.97 -7.71 -9.28
C PRO A 48 -16.35 -8.71 -8.18
N GLY A 49 -16.31 -8.29 -6.91
CA GLY A 49 -16.74 -9.14 -5.79
C GLY A 49 -16.02 -8.88 -4.47
N GLY A 50 -14.91 -8.16 -4.48
CA GLY A 50 -14.14 -7.81 -3.30
C GLY A 50 -13.41 -6.48 -3.42
N THR A 51 -12.44 -6.27 -2.54
CA THR A 51 -11.72 -5.01 -2.37
C THR A 51 -10.24 -5.20 -2.63
N PRO A 52 -9.74 -4.76 -3.81
CA PRO A 52 -8.33 -4.73 -4.10
C PRO A 52 -7.71 -3.39 -3.70
N TYR A 53 -6.61 -3.45 -2.95
CA TYR A 53 -5.72 -2.32 -2.70
C TYR A 53 -4.33 -2.63 -3.27
N VAL A 54 -3.76 -1.67 -3.98
CA VAL A 54 -2.38 -1.73 -4.47
C VAL A 54 -1.66 -0.48 -4.04
N TRP A 55 -0.53 -0.60 -3.37
CA TRP A 55 0.12 0.58 -2.79
C TRP A 55 1.61 0.42 -2.53
N PRO A 56 2.40 1.48 -2.76
CA PRO A 56 3.67 1.68 -2.09
C PRO A 56 3.48 2.50 -0.82
N GLY A 57 4.38 2.32 0.13
CA GLY A 57 4.39 3.09 1.37
C GLY A 57 5.68 2.97 2.16
N VAL A 58 5.81 3.84 3.15
CA VAL A 58 6.79 3.72 4.24
C VAL A 58 6.04 3.48 5.55
N GLN A 59 6.52 2.53 6.34
CA GLN A 59 5.82 1.97 7.48
C GLN A 59 6.71 2.02 8.73
N SER A 60 6.06 2.26 9.88
CA SER A 60 6.59 2.17 11.24
C SER A 60 5.91 1.00 11.98
N GLY A 61 6.20 0.86 13.28
CA GLY A 61 5.46 -0.07 14.16
C GLY A 61 4.02 0.36 14.44
N ASP A 62 3.69 1.63 14.24
CA ASP A 62 2.42 2.24 14.64
C ASP A 62 1.56 2.71 13.46
N GLY A 63 2.06 2.63 12.23
CA GLY A 63 1.29 2.98 11.04
C GLY A 63 2.06 2.97 9.74
N VAL A 64 1.38 3.31 8.67
CA VAL A 64 1.90 3.34 7.31
C VAL A 64 1.48 4.61 6.58
N LEU A 65 2.45 5.28 5.97
CA LEU A 65 2.26 6.36 5.02
C LEU A 65 2.28 5.77 3.61
N GLN A 66 1.21 5.94 2.84
CA GLN A 66 0.99 5.16 1.63
C GLN A 66 0.25 5.94 0.55
N ALA A 67 0.45 5.50 -0.69
CA ALA A 67 -0.34 5.87 -1.86
C ALA A 67 -1.21 4.68 -2.25
N VAL A 68 -2.49 4.70 -1.90
CA VAL A 68 -3.39 3.56 -2.09
C VAL A 68 -4.20 3.72 -3.36
N LEU A 69 -4.04 2.74 -4.25
CA LEU A 69 -4.88 2.52 -5.40
C LEU A 69 -6.04 1.61 -4.97
N ASP A 70 -7.21 2.21 -4.82
CA ASP A 70 -8.46 1.56 -4.39
C ASP A 70 -9.31 1.20 -5.61
N GLY A 71 -9.61 -0.10 -5.76
CA GLY A 71 -10.44 -0.63 -6.84
C GLY A 71 -11.80 -1.18 -6.37
N SER A 72 -12.15 -1.00 -5.10
CA SER A 72 -13.37 -1.53 -4.48
C SER A 72 -14.66 -1.05 -5.16
N SER A 73 -14.60 0.10 -5.83
CA SER A 73 -15.74 0.71 -6.53
C SER A 73 -15.90 0.24 -7.98
N GLY A 74 -15.01 -0.64 -8.48
CA GLY A 74 -14.96 -1.05 -9.88
C GLY A 74 -14.33 -0.01 -10.82
N VAL A 75 -13.70 1.03 -10.25
CA VAL A 75 -12.77 1.95 -10.92
C VAL A 75 -11.58 2.17 -9.99
N TRP A 76 -10.42 2.52 -10.55
CA TRP A 76 -9.24 2.85 -9.75
C TRP A 76 -9.27 4.32 -9.30
N TRP A 77 -9.19 4.52 -7.98
CA TRP A 77 -8.95 5.82 -7.37
C TRP A 77 -7.65 5.75 -6.57
N ILE A 78 -6.70 6.65 -6.85
CA ILE A 78 -5.45 6.75 -6.09
C ILE A 78 -5.58 7.88 -5.07
N GLY A 79 -5.23 7.60 -3.81
CA GLY A 79 -5.12 8.61 -2.76
C GLY A 79 -3.88 8.41 -1.89
N ASP A 80 -3.41 9.49 -1.26
CA ASP A 80 -2.31 9.44 -0.28
C ASP A 80 -2.82 9.58 1.15
N GLY A 81 -2.14 8.98 2.11
CA GLY A 81 -2.58 9.07 3.51
C GLY A 81 -1.71 8.29 4.48
N PHE A 82 -1.93 8.56 5.77
CA PHE A 82 -1.35 7.79 6.86
C PHE A 82 -2.44 6.99 7.56
N TYR A 83 -2.28 5.67 7.62
CA TYR A 83 -3.12 4.76 8.40
C TYR A 83 -2.35 4.27 9.61
N GLY A 84 -2.83 4.56 10.81
CA GLY A 84 -2.19 4.13 12.05
C GLY A 84 -2.41 5.12 13.20
N THR A 85 -1.41 5.21 14.08
CA THR A 85 -1.37 6.11 15.22
C THR A 85 -0.31 7.21 15.01
N PRO A 86 -0.67 8.50 15.09
CA PRO A 86 -2.01 9.03 15.34
C PRO A 86 -2.98 8.76 14.19
N SER A 87 -4.28 8.65 14.50
CA SER A 87 -5.32 8.59 13.49
C SER A 87 -5.40 9.95 12.78
N LEU A 88 -5.09 9.96 11.50
CA LEU A 88 -5.15 11.16 10.65
C LEU A 88 -6.26 10.99 9.60
N PRO A 89 -6.84 12.11 9.11
CA PRO A 89 -7.69 12.02 7.93
C PRO A 89 -6.85 11.51 6.75
N TRP A 90 -7.50 10.74 5.87
CA TRP A 90 -6.94 10.45 4.56
C TRP A 90 -6.65 11.76 3.80
N GLY A 91 -5.61 11.73 2.98
CA GLY A 91 -5.20 12.86 2.16
C GLY A 91 -6.08 13.05 0.93
N ASN A 92 -5.46 13.44 -0.16
CA ASN A 92 -6.11 13.80 -1.42
C ASN A 92 -5.87 12.71 -2.48
N GLY A 93 -6.66 12.75 -3.55
CA GLY A 93 -6.57 11.75 -4.61
C GLY A 93 -7.37 12.07 -5.86
N PHE A 94 -7.30 11.18 -6.84
CA PHE A 94 -7.97 11.33 -8.12
C PHE A 94 -8.20 9.97 -8.79
N ASN A 95 -9.12 9.92 -9.76
CA ASN A 95 -9.35 8.72 -10.56
C ASN A 95 -8.22 8.51 -11.57
N VAL A 96 -7.84 7.26 -11.77
CA VAL A 96 -6.86 6.85 -12.77
C VAL A 96 -7.38 5.67 -13.57
N SER A 97 -6.85 5.48 -14.77
CA SER A 97 -7.23 4.38 -15.66
C SER A 97 -6.11 3.34 -15.79
N PRO A 98 -6.44 2.05 -16.03
CA PRO A 98 -5.44 1.04 -16.37
C PRO A 98 -4.45 1.50 -17.44
N GLY A 99 -3.17 1.21 -17.22
CA GLY A 99 -2.06 1.60 -18.09
C GLY A 99 -1.54 3.03 -17.88
N GLU A 100 -2.24 3.88 -17.12
CA GLU A 100 -1.67 5.17 -16.69
C GLU A 100 -0.47 4.96 -15.76
N THR A 101 0.40 5.96 -15.72
CA THR A 101 1.53 6.00 -14.79
C THR A 101 1.24 7.02 -13.70
N VAL A 102 1.22 6.56 -12.45
CA VAL A 102 1.13 7.40 -11.27
C VAL A 102 2.52 7.59 -10.70
N HIS A 103 2.98 8.84 -10.66
CA HIS A 103 4.19 9.22 -9.94
C HIS A 103 3.83 9.44 -8.47
N PHE A 104 4.58 8.81 -7.56
CA PHE A 104 4.44 9.03 -6.12
C PHE A 104 5.75 9.54 -5.52
N THR A 105 5.64 10.39 -4.51
CA THR A 105 6.78 10.83 -3.69
C THR A 105 6.34 11.03 -2.26
N PHE A 106 7.13 10.50 -1.33
CA PHE A 106 7.05 10.72 0.11
C PHE A 106 8.38 11.31 0.56
N THR A 107 8.35 12.47 1.22
CA THR A 107 9.57 13.13 1.72
C THR A 107 9.33 13.64 3.13
N SER A 108 10.25 13.29 4.04
CA SER A 108 10.24 13.75 5.41
C SER A 108 10.96 15.10 5.58
N SER A 109 10.48 15.88 6.54
CA SER A 109 11.15 17.04 7.12
C SER A 109 10.89 17.02 8.63
N GLY A 110 11.70 16.23 9.35
CA GLY A 110 11.43 15.90 10.75
C GLY A 110 10.27 14.91 10.84
N THR A 111 9.26 15.22 11.66
CA THR A 111 8.05 14.38 11.82
C THR A 111 7.00 14.61 10.73
N THR A 112 7.17 15.66 9.94
CA THR A 112 6.24 16.03 8.88
C THR A 112 6.65 15.36 7.58
N TRP A 113 5.69 14.67 6.96
CA TRP A 113 5.85 14.05 5.66
C TRP A 113 4.98 14.75 4.62
N THR A 114 5.57 15.04 3.47
CA THR A 114 4.87 15.52 2.29
C THR A 114 4.73 14.38 1.30
N CYS A 115 3.49 14.12 0.91
CA CYS A 115 3.09 13.17 -0.11
C CYS A 115 2.65 13.93 -1.36
N THR A 116 3.03 13.42 -2.52
CA THR A 116 2.56 13.93 -3.81
C THR A 116 2.25 12.79 -4.74
N LEU A 117 1.14 12.90 -5.45
CA LEU A 117 0.70 12.01 -6.51
C LEU A 117 0.50 12.81 -7.79
N SER A 118 0.89 12.26 -8.94
CA SER A 118 0.54 12.84 -10.24
C SER A 118 0.38 11.81 -11.35
N SER A 119 -0.52 12.09 -12.29
CA SER A 119 -0.71 11.32 -13.53
C SER A 119 -1.27 12.26 -14.60
N GLY A 120 -0.53 12.42 -15.71
CA GLY A 120 -0.89 13.38 -16.75
C GLY A 120 -1.04 14.81 -16.21
N SER A 121 -2.24 15.38 -16.32
CA SER A 121 -2.55 16.72 -15.77
C SER A 121 -3.13 16.70 -14.35
N GLN A 122 -3.37 15.52 -13.77
CA GLN A 122 -3.93 15.36 -12.43
C GLN A 122 -2.81 15.33 -11.40
N SER A 123 -3.07 15.92 -10.23
CA SER A 123 -2.15 15.83 -9.10
C SER A 123 -2.88 16.00 -7.77
N ALA A 124 -2.30 15.43 -6.72
CA ALA A 124 -2.72 15.57 -5.35
C ALA A 124 -1.47 15.74 -4.47
N SER A 125 -1.62 16.45 -3.36
CA SER A 125 -0.55 16.56 -2.36
C SER A 125 -1.14 16.71 -0.97
N THR A 126 -0.51 16.04 -0.02
CA THR A 126 -0.90 16.06 1.38
C THR A 126 0.34 16.20 2.25
N THR A 127 0.25 17.01 3.31
CA THR A 127 1.30 17.13 4.32
C THR A 127 0.74 16.67 5.65
N LEU A 128 1.42 15.69 6.26
CA LEU A 128 0.97 15.01 7.48
C LEU A 128 2.08 15.07 8.53
N ASP A 129 1.75 15.49 9.75
CA ASP A 129 2.62 15.33 10.91
C ASP A 129 2.33 13.97 11.56
N ILE A 130 3.29 13.06 11.46
CA ILE A 130 3.19 11.69 11.97
C ILE A 130 4.16 11.48 13.14
N THR A 131 4.27 12.49 14.00
CA THR A 131 5.09 12.46 15.23
C THR A 131 5.00 11.12 15.97
N GLY A 132 6.16 10.59 16.35
CA GLY A 132 6.29 9.29 17.03
C GLY A 132 6.53 8.11 16.09
N ASN A 133 6.39 8.30 14.77
CA ASN A 133 6.63 7.25 13.79
C ASN A 133 8.03 7.33 13.19
N THR A 134 8.89 6.37 13.53
CA THR A 134 10.12 6.10 12.78
C THR A 134 9.80 5.13 11.66
N MET A 135 9.77 5.63 10.44
CA MET A 135 9.51 4.82 9.24
C MET A 135 10.72 3.94 8.97
N ASN A 136 10.65 2.64 9.23
CA ASN A 136 11.78 1.72 9.14
C ASN A 136 11.57 0.60 8.11
N ARG A 137 10.42 0.60 7.44
CA ARG A 137 10.09 -0.29 6.33
C ARG A 137 9.62 0.51 5.11
N ALA A 138 10.12 0.17 3.94
CA ALA A 138 9.53 0.55 2.66
C ALA A 138 8.85 -0.70 2.09
N ILE A 139 7.63 -0.55 1.60
CA ILE A 139 6.77 -1.68 1.22
C ILE A 139 6.02 -1.36 -0.07
N PHE A 140 5.89 -2.37 -0.91
CA PHE A 140 5.05 -2.39 -2.09
C PHE A 140 4.09 -3.57 -1.93
N ALA A 141 2.81 -3.29 -1.79
CA ALA A 141 1.81 -4.27 -1.40
C ALA A 141 0.70 -4.41 -2.45
N VAL A 142 0.22 -5.64 -2.54
CA VAL A 142 -1.10 -6.00 -3.03
C VAL A 142 -1.85 -6.58 -1.85
N GLU A 143 -2.94 -5.93 -1.48
CA GLU A 143 -3.77 -6.25 -0.32
C GLU A 143 -5.19 -6.51 -0.81
N LEU A 144 -5.69 -7.72 -0.55
CA LEU A 144 -6.94 -8.18 -1.12
C LEU A 144 -7.90 -8.65 -0.03
N TYR A 145 -9.18 -8.27 -0.16
CA TYR A 145 -10.27 -8.79 0.64
C TYR A 145 -11.33 -9.38 -0.30
N ASP A 146 -11.58 -10.68 -0.19
CA ASP A 146 -12.56 -11.43 -0.99
C ASP A 146 -12.42 -11.25 -2.52
N VAL A 147 -11.18 -11.10 -3.00
CA VAL A 147 -10.88 -10.98 -4.43
C VAL A 147 -9.55 -11.65 -4.75
N ASP A 148 -9.50 -12.40 -5.85
CA ASP A 148 -8.28 -13.07 -6.29
C ASP A 148 -7.29 -12.07 -6.90
N PHE A 149 -5.99 -12.35 -6.78
CA PHE A 149 -4.96 -11.57 -7.45
C PHE A 149 -4.87 -11.94 -8.94
N ASN A 150 -5.84 -11.50 -9.75
CA ASN A 150 -5.98 -11.88 -11.17
C ASN A 150 -6.02 -10.71 -12.17
N PHE A 151 -5.61 -9.52 -11.73
CA PHE A 151 -5.78 -8.27 -12.49
C PHE A 151 -4.47 -7.74 -13.10
N GLY A 152 -3.60 -8.68 -13.45
CA GLY A 152 -2.34 -8.43 -14.10
C GLY A 152 -1.20 -8.15 -13.12
N PRO A 153 0.04 -8.10 -13.63
CA PRO A 153 1.18 -7.81 -12.79
C PRO A 153 1.13 -6.36 -12.31
N ILE A 154 1.31 -6.16 -11.01
CA ILE A 154 1.57 -4.83 -10.46
C ILE A 154 3.01 -4.46 -10.78
N THR A 155 3.19 -3.32 -11.43
CA THR A 155 4.51 -2.86 -11.86
C THR A 155 4.85 -1.53 -11.23
N TYR A 156 6.00 -1.49 -10.58
CA TYR A 156 6.63 -0.26 -10.10
C TYR A 156 7.95 -0.03 -10.83
N LYS A 157 8.28 1.23 -11.14
CA LYS A 157 9.51 1.61 -11.86
C LYS A 157 10.16 2.83 -11.24
N ASN A 158 11.45 3.02 -11.59
CA ASN A 158 12.21 4.23 -11.25
C ASN A 158 12.14 4.56 -9.75
N ILE A 159 12.25 3.52 -8.93
CA ILE A 159 12.08 3.63 -7.49
C ILE A 159 13.36 4.18 -6.87
N GLU A 160 13.20 5.13 -5.97
CA GLU A 160 14.27 5.59 -5.09
C GLU A 160 13.81 5.54 -3.64
N ILE A 161 14.59 4.88 -2.78
CA ILE A 161 14.33 4.79 -1.35
C ILE A 161 15.57 5.33 -0.64
N THR A 162 15.42 6.34 0.21
CA THR A 162 16.53 6.95 0.95
C THR A 162 16.36 6.76 2.45
N ALA A 163 17.43 6.28 3.09
CA ALA A 163 17.50 6.08 4.54
C ALA A 163 18.44 7.08 5.22
N THR A 164 18.46 7.06 6.55
CA THR A 164 19.49 7.76 7.34
C THR A 164 20.83 7.02 7.34
N THR A 165 20.83 5.72 7.05
CA THR A 165 22.00 4.85 7.02
C THR A 165 22.37 4.40 5.61
N ALA A 166 23.64 4.01 5.42
CA ALA A 166 24.16 3.59 4.13
C ALA A 166 23.37 2.42 3.50
N ALA A 167 22.99 2.58 2.23
CA ALA A 167 22.19 1.62 1.46
C ALA A 167 22.88 0.28 1.22
N SER A 168 24.22 0.25 1.29
CA SER A 168 24.99 -0.98 1.18
C SER A 168 24.64 -2.03 2.24
N GLY A 169 24.05 -1.62 3.38
CA GLY A 169 23.63 -2.52 4.45
C GLY A 169 22.24 -3.13 4.26
N TRP A 170 21.39 -2.62 3.37
CA TRP A 170 19.98 -3.01 3.29
C TRP A 170 19.40 -3.14 1.89
N CYS A 171 19.92 -2.43 0.88
CA CYS A 171 19.33 -2.40 -0.48
C CYS A 171 19.26 -3.77 -1.19
N GLY A 172 20.16 -4.70 -0.82
CA GLY A 172 20.19 -6.06 -1.37
C GLY A 172 19.31 -7.08 -0.64
N SER A 173 18.74 -6.71 0.51
CA SER A 173 17.88 -7.57 1.32
C SER A 173 16.44 -7.21 1.04
N ILE A 174 15.71 -8.12 0.38
CA ILE A 174 14.36 -7.85 -0.12
C ILE A 174 13.41 -8.90 0.49
N PRO A 175 12.89 -8.66 1.71
CA PRO A 175 11.82 -9.49 2.26
C PRO A 175 10.58 -9.43 1.38
N HIS A 176 9.73 -10.44 1.54
CA HIS A 176 8.42 -10.51 0.91
C HIS A 176 7.45 -11.31 1.79
N LEU A 177 6.17 -11.04 1.63
CA LEU A 177 5.07 -11.79 2.21
C LEU A 177 4.17 -12.32 1.09
N GLY A 178 3.54 -13.47 1.33
CA GLY A 178 2.68 -14.15 0.36
C GLY A 178 3.42 -15.16 -0.51
N THR A 179 2.67 -16.04 -1.15
CA THR A 179 3.20 -17.01 -2.13
C THR A 179 2.75 -16.60 -3.51
N TYR A 180 3.64 -15.99 -4.28
CA TYR A 180 3.35 -15.46 -5.62
C TYR A 180 4.64 -15.23 -6.41
N PRO A 181 4.59 -15.18 -7.75
CA PRO A 181 5.75 -14.84 -8.55
C PRO A 181 6.03 -13.33 -8.46
N TYR A 182 7.27 -12.97 -8.16
CA TYR A 182 7.71 -11.58 -8.22
C TYR A 182 9.13 -11.46 -8.74
N THR A 183 9.45 -10.27 -9.28
CA THR A 183 10.82 -9.92 -9.68
C THR A 183 11.16 -8.53 -9.19
N VAL A 184 12.44 -8.37 -8.80
CA VAL A 184 13.04 -7.07 -8.51
C VAL A 184 14.31 -6.98 -9.35
N THR A 185 14.48 -5.88 -10.08
CA THR A 185 15.61 -5.71 -11.00
C THR A 185 16.28 -4.35 -10.82
N GLY A 186 17.59 -4.32 -11.08
CA GLY A 186 18.39 -3.11 -11.06
C GLY A 186 18.42 -2.42 -9.70
N ASN A 187 18.47 -3.20 -8.62
CA ASN A 187 18.69 -2.67 -7.28
C ASN A 187 20.17 -2.24 -7.11
N VAL A 188 20.40 -0.96 -6.86
CA VAL A 188 21.75 -0.40 -6.72
C VAL A 188 21.82 0.48 -5.48
N ALA A 189 22.77 0.16 -4.60
CA ALA A 189 23.06 0.98 -3.43
C ALA A 189 24.04 2.10 -3.80
N SER A 190 23.71 3.35 -3.44
CA SER A 190 24.57 4.52 -3.59
C SER A 190 24.39 5.47 -2.41
N GLY A 191 25.44 5.65 -1.60
CA GLY A 191 25.35 6.43 -0.36
C GLY A 191 24.26 5.86 0.56
N ASN A 192 23.25 6.67 0.86
CA ASN A 192 22.09 6.30 1.67
C ASN A 192 20.85 5.89 0.85
N THR A 193 20.97 5.86 -0.47
CA THR A 193 19.85 5.62 -1.38
C THR A 193 19.98 4.26 -2.05
N CYS A 194 18.87 3.53 -2.10
CA CYS A 194 18.69 2.36 -2.94
C CYS A 194 17.84 2.78 -4.14
N THR A 195 18.37 2.64 -5.34
CA THR A 195 17.58 2.76 -6.56
C THR A 195 17.14 1.38 -7.00
N VAL A 196 15.91 1.24 -7.47
CA VAL A 196 15.36 -0.02 -7.99
C VAL A 196 14.73 0.29 -9.34
N SER A 197 15.23 -0.36 -10.39
CA SER A 197 14.76 -0.09 -11.76
C SER A 197 13.32 -0.53 -11.95
N GLN A 198 12.98 -1.72 -11.46
CA GLN A 198 11.63 -2.26 -11.59
C GLN A 198 11.31 -3.31 -10.53
N ILE A 199 10.07 -3.28 -10.05
CA ILE A 199 9.40 -4.37 -9.33
C ILE A 199 8.23 -4.86 -10.19
N VAL A 200 8.06 -6.16 -10.31
CA VAL A 200 6.89 -6.79 -10.92
C VAL A 200 6.34 -7.82 -9.94
N GLN A 201 5.12 -7.62 -9.46
CA GLN A 201 4.37 -8.58 -8.64
C GLN A 201 3.32 -9.22 -9.54
N SER A 202 3.52 -10.47 -9.95
CA SER A 202 2.58 -11.17 -10.83
C SER A 202 1.40 -11.74 -10.05
N SER A 203 0.28 -11.94 -10.75
CA SER A 203 -0.90 -12.65 -10.27
C SER A 203 -0.55 -13.92 -9.50
N ALA A 204 -1.32 -14.20 -8.46
CA ALA A 204 -1.21 -15.39 -7.63
C ALA A 204 -2.37 -16.34 -7.98
N ASP A 205 -2.24 -17.00 -9.14
CA ASP A 205 -3.17 -18.04 -9.60
C ASP A 205 -2.84 -19.42 -8.98
#